data_AF-A0A7G2C685-F1
#
_entry.id   AF-A0A7G2C685-F1
#
_cell.length_a   1.000
_cell.length_b   1.000
_cell.length_c   1.000
_cell.angle_alpha   90.00
_cell.angle_beta   90.00
_cell.angle_gamma   90.00
#
_symmetry.space_group_name_H-M   'P 1'
#
loop_
_entity.id
_entity.type
_entity.pdbx_description
1 polymer ?
#
loop_
_entity_poly.entity_id
_entity_poly.type
_entity_poly.pdbx_seq_one_letter_code
_entity_poly.pdbx_strand_id
1 'polypeptide(L)'
;MSSIHLSDSDEDHKGRYRDSEDEVFDERQEDSEAYVHLAVVGFPNVGKSSLLNCIRGTKVVSVSQTAGHTKHVQTIPMPEDGITLIDSPGLAFPLLGLPPPLQAVIGTHQIAQVRDPMSGVAYLASHLPLERIYHLRPVDSTADDPKVPVERL
;
A
#
# COMPACT_ATOMS: atom_id res chain seq x y z
N MET A 1 38.30 54.81 -38.62
CA MET A 1 37.96 55.39 -37.30
C MET A 1 36.62 54.78 -36.91
N SER A 2 36.61 53.61 -36.26
CA SER A 2 36.34 53.41 -34.80
C SER A 2 35.04 54.11 -34.38
N SER A 3 34.00 53.44 -33.86
CA SER A 3 33.95 52.44 -32.77
C SER A 3 32.68 51.59 -32.98
N ILE A 4 32.66 50.25 -33.00
CA ILE A 4 32.82 49.25 -31.92
C ILE A 4 31.96 49.53 -30.67
N HIS A 5 30.87 48.77 -30.52
CA HIS A 5 30.52 48.14 -29.24
C HIS A 5 30.17 46.66 -29.52
N LEU A 6 30.91 45.78 -28.87
CA LEU A 6 30.84 44.33 -28.97
C LEU A 6 29.61 43.77 -28.25
N SER A 7 29.02 42.72 -28.81
CA SER A 7 28.37 41.65 -28.05
C SER A 7 28.92 40.32 -28.57
N ASP A 8 29.88 39.76 -27.84
CA ASP A 8 30.33 38.37 -27.98
C ASP A 8 29.15 37.42 -27.67
N SER A 9 28.82 36.44 -28.52
CA SER A 9 29.46 35.09 -28.62
C SER A 9 29.14 34.27 -27.35
N ASP A 10 28.52 33.08 -27.33
CA ASP A 10 28.38 31.99 -28.29
C ASP A 10 27.26 31.01 -27.88
N GLU A 11 26.91 30.17 -28.84
CA GLU A 11 25.86 29.14 -28.90
C GLU A 11 26.02 27.89 -27.99
N ASP A 12 24.89 27.20 -27.81
CA ASP A 12 24.67 25.75 -27.81
C ASP A 12 25.30 24.82 -26.74
N HIS A 13 24.46 24.32 -25.81
CA HIS A 13 24.37 22.87 -25.60
C HIS A 13 23.06 22.35 -24.95
N LYS A 14 22.58 21.22 -25.49
CA LYS A 14 21.41 20.40 -25.11
C LYS A 14 21.43 19.89 -23.66
N GLY A 15 20.24 19.80 -23.05
CA GLY A 15 19.93 18.91 -21.91
C GLY A 15 18.60 19.29 -21.24
N ARG A 16 17.48 18.65 -21.58
CA ARG A 16 16.82 17.60 -20.77
C ARG A 16 16.67 18.00 -19.29
N TYR A 17 15.47 18.40 -18.86
CA TYR A 17 14.57 17.64 -17.97
C TYR A 17 13.21 18.34 -17.89
N ARG A 18 12.19 17.52 -17.72
CA ARG A 18 10.76 17.71 -17.93
C ARG A 18 10.14 17.63 -16.54
N ASP A 19 9.36 18.63 -16.14
CA ASP A 19 8.40 18.51 -15.04
C ASP A 19 7.20 19.39 -15.39
N SER A 20 6.17 18.74 -15.92
CA SER A 20 4.87 19.33 -16.22
C SER A 20 3.83 18.22 -16.10
N GLU A 21 3.48 17.85 -14.88
CA GLU A 21 2.28 17.05 -14.59
C GLU A 21 1.59 17.62 -13.34
N ASP A 22 1.30 18.93 -13.38
CA ASP A 22 0.07 19.43 -12.75
C ASP A 22 -1.07 18.95 -13.65
N GLU A 23 -1.69 17.82 -13.31
CA GLU A 23 -2.87 17.34 -14.03
C GLU A 23 -4.01 18.34 -13.83
N VAL A 24 -4.31 19.03 -14.92
CA VAL A 24 -5.42 19.95 -15.13
C VAL A 24 -6.73 19.20 -14.86
N PHE A 25 -7.51 19.67 -13.88
CA PHE A 25 -8.94 19.36 -13.82
C PHE A 25 -9.59 20.02 -15.05
N ASP A 26 -9.85 19.23 -16.09
CA ASP A 26 -10.44 19.68 -17.34
C ASP A 26 -11.92 20.05 -17.12
N GLU A 27 -12.17 21.34 -16.88
CA GLU A 27 -13.50 21.92 -16.98
C GLU A 27 -13.88 22.01 -18.47
N ARG A 28 -14.50 20.94 -19.03
CA ARG A 28 -15.45 21.02 -20.17
C ARG A 28 -16.05 19.65 -20.56
N GLN A 29 -17.32 19.44 -20.22
CA GLN A 29 -18.40 19.06 -21.17
C GLN A 29 -19.75 18.87 -20.42
N GLU A 30 -20.62 19.87 -20.54
CA GLU A 30 -22.05 19.77 -20.27
C GLU A 30 -22.71 18.94 -21.40
N ASP A 31 -22.66 17.62 -21.25
CA ASP A 31 -23.59 16.60 -21.80
C ASP A 31 -23.10 15.18 -21.45
N SER A 32 -22.45 15.00 -20.29
CA SER A 32 -22.10 13.66 -19.81
C SER A 32 -23.31 13.07 -19.07
N GLU A 33 -23.70 11.84 -19.42
CA GLU A 33 -24.46 11.02 -18.46
C GLU A 33 -23.76 11.14 -17.09
N ALA A 34 -24.50 11.48 -16.04
CA ALA A 34 -23.91 11.81 -14.75
C ALA A 34 -23.16 10.59 -14.18
N TYR A 35 -21.85 10.54 -14.42
CA TYR A 35 -20.99 9.46 -13.93
C TYR A 35 -20.85 9.54 -12.42
N VAL A 36 -21.14 8.45 -11.73
CA VAL A 36 -20.96 8.35 -10.28
C VAL A 36 -19.53 7.91 -9.97
N HIS A 37 -18.79 8.73 -9.23
CA HIS A 37 -17.47 8.37 -8.74
C HIS A 37 -17.56 7.67 -7.38
N LEU A 38 -17.06 6.44 -7.29
CA LEU A 38 -17.01 5.65 -6.07
C LEU A 38 -15.55 5.45 -5.64
N ALA A 39 -15.13 6.14 -4.59
CA ALA A 39 -13.81 5.99 -4.00
C ALA A 39 -13.81 5.06 -2.79
N VAL A 40 -12.83 4.14 -2.74
CA VAL A 40 -12.63 3.24 -1.60
C VAL A 40 -11.40 3.68 -0.82
N VAL A 41 -11.62 4.15 0.41
CA VAL A 41 -10.57 4.63 1.33
C VAL A 41 -10.51 3.77 2.59
N GLY A 42 -9.32 3.68 3.20
CA GLY A 42 -9.13 2.92 4.44
C GLY A 42 -7.68 2.54 4.69
N PHE A 43 -7.44 1.75 5.74
CA PHE A 43 -6.10 1.32 6.12
C PHE A 43 -5.39 0.51 5.02
N PRO A 44 -4.05 0.41 5.05
CA PRO A 44 -3.32 -0.57 4.25
C PRO A 44 -3.84 -2.00 4.52
N ASN A 45 -3.74 -2.89 3.53
CA ASN A 45 -4.03 -4.32 3.65
C ASN A 45 -5.46 -4.75 4.03
N VAL A 46 -6.42 -3.82 4.17
CA VAL A 46 -7.84 -4.17 4.46
C VAL A 46 -8.63 -4.68 3.26
N GLY A 47 -7.98 -4.86 2.10
CA GLY A 47 -8.61 -5.44 0.90
C GLY A 47 -9.29 -4.45 -0.05
N LYS A 48 -8.99 -3.15 0.02
CA LYS A 48 -9.59 -2.11 -0.87
C LYS A 48 -9.53 -2.47 -2.37
N SER A 49 -8.33 -2.69 -2.90
CA SER A 49 -8.12 -3.07 -4.29
C SER A 49 -8.71 -4.46 -4.63
N SER A 50 -8.83 -5.35 -3.64
CA SER A 50 -9.50 -6.65 -3.82
C SER A 50 -11.01 -6.48 -3.95
N LEU A 51 -11.62 -5.63 -3.13
CA LEU A 51 -13.03 -5.26 -3.23
C LEU A 51 -13.34 -4.63 -4.58
N LEU A 52 -12.49 -3.73 -5.06
CA LEU A 52 -12.66 -3.11 -6.38
C LEU A 52 -12.57 -4.12 -7.53
N ASN A 53 -11.62 -5.05 -7.47
CA ASN A 53 -11.54 -6.15 -8.44
C ASN A 53 -12.80 -7.03 -8.39
N CYS A 54 -13.37 -7.27 -7.20
CA CYS A 54 -14.63 -8.01 -7.06
C CYS A 54 -15.82 -7.24 -7.68
N ILE A 55 -15.94 -5.93 -7.43
CA ILE A 55 -16.98 -5.09 -8.03
C ILE A 55 -16.85 -5.07 -9.55
N ARG A 56 -15.62 -4.97 -10.07
CA ARG A 56 -15.37 -5.01 -11.52
C ARG A 56 -15.60 -6.39 -12.15
N GLY A 57 -15.64 -7.46 -11.35
CA GLY A 57 -15.74 -8.84 -11.83
C GLY A 57 -14.48 -9.36 -12.54
N THR A 58 -13.40 -8.57 -12.58
CA THR A 58 -12.12 -8.96 -13.17
C THR A 58 -10.97 -8.24 -12.48
N LYS A 59 -9.77 -8.79 -12.59
CA LYS A 59 -8.56 -8.25 -11.98
C LYS A 59 -8.03 -7.08 -12.82
N VAL A 60 -8.38 -5.87 -12.41
CA VAL A 60 -7.96 -4.60 -13.04
C VAL A 60 -6.91 -3.85 -12.22
N VAL A 61 -6.88 -4.06 -10.91
CA VAL A 61 -5.88 -3.50 -10.00
C VAL A 61 -5.00 -4.59 -9.42
N SER A 62 -3.70 -4.31 -9.26
CA SER A 62 -2.80 -5.21 -8.58
C SER A 62 -3.11 -5.27 -7.07
N VAL A 63 -2.91 -6.44 -6.47
CA VAL A 63 -3.14 -6.67 -5.04
C VAL A 63 -1.88 -7.28 -4.42
N SER A 64 -1.60 -6.93 -3.17
CA SER A 64 -0.50 -7.49 -2.39
C SER A 64 -0.86 -7.53 -0.92
N GLN A 65 -0.19 -8.42 -0.18
CA GLN A 65 -0.30 -8.54 1.28
C GLN A 65 0.60 -7.54 2.02
N THR A 66 1.51 -6.87 1.31
CA THR A 66 2.44 -5.89 1.89
C THR A 66 1.82 -4.49 1.88
N ALA A 67 1.89 -3.80 3.02
CA ALA A 67 1.42 -2.41 3.13
C ALA A 67 2.15 -1.49 2.13
N GLY A 68 1.45 -0.50 1.58
CA GLY A 68 2.02 0.44 0.61
C GLY A 68 2.11 -0.09 -0.83
N HIS A 69 1.34 -1.13 -1.16
CA HIS A 69 1.24 -1.63 -2.53
C HIS A 69 0.56 -0.64 -3.48
N THR A 70 -0.62 -0.15 -3.12
CA THR A 70 -1.28 0.96 -3.81
C THR A 70 -0.63 2.27 -3.37
N LYS A 71 0.23 2.84 -4.23
CA LYS A 71 1.00 4.07 -3.94
C LYS A 71 0.36 5.34 -4.48
N HIS A 72 -0.41 5.21 -5.56
CA HIS A 72 -1.07 6.33 -6.22
C HIS A 72 -2.56 6.04 -6.35
N VAL A 73 -3.35 7.09 -6.48
CA VAL A 73 -4.77 6.98 -6.80
C VAL A 73 -4.91 6.40 -8.21
N GLN A 74 -5.83 5.46 -8.40
CA GLN A 74 -6.11 4.85 -9.70
C GLN A 74 -7.60 4.93 -9.99
N THR A 75 -7.93 5.31 -11.22
CA THR A 75 -9.30 5.52 -11.69
C THR A 75 -9.65 4.45 -12.71
N ILE A 76 -10.79 3.77 -12.51
CA ILE A 76 -11.24 2.63 -13.30
C ILE A 76 -12.65 2.95 -13.82
N PRO A 77 -12.77 3.48 -15.04
CA PRO A 77 -14.06 3.77 -15.64
C PRO A 77 -14.87 2.50 -15.92
N MET A 78 -16.17 2.53 -15.63
CA MET A 78 -17.15 1.52 -16.04
C MET A 78 -18.30 2.21 -16.81
N PRO A 79 -18.08 2.55 -18.10
CA PRO A 79 -19.05 3.32 -18.90
C PRO A 79 -20.44 2.69 -18.99
N GLU A 80 -20.50 1.37 -19.15
CA GLU A 80 -21.77 0.62 -19.26
C GLU A 80 -22.61 0.69 -17.98
N ASP A 81 -21.97 0.93 -16.84
CA ASP A 81 -22.61 1.04 -15.52
C ASP A 81 -22.79 2.50 -15.07
N GLY A 82 -22.29 3.48 -15.84
CA GLY A 82 -22.31 4.90 -15.46
C GLY A 82 -21.50 5.22 -14.20
N ILE A 83 -20.50 4.40 -13.86
CA ILE A 83 -19.67 4.59 -12.66
C ILE A 83 -18.18 4.68 -12.97
N THR A 84 -17.45 5.34 -12.08
CA THR A 84 -15.99 5.34 -12.06
C THR A 84 -15.51 4.91 -10.69
N LEU A 85 -14.81 3.78 -10.62
CA LEU A 85 -14.23 3.28 -9.38
C LEU A 85 -12.87 3.94 -9.14
N ILE A 86 -12.57 4.28 -7.88
CA ILE A 86 -11.31 4.93 -7.49
C ILE A 86 -10.64 4.10 -6.38
N ASP A 87 -9.46 3.52 -6.68
CA ASP A 87 -8.61 2.87 -5.69
C ASP A 87 -7.63 3.88 -5.10
N SER A 88 -7.57 3.96 -3.78
CA SER A 88 -6.69 4.89 -3.07
C SER A 88 -5.54 4.17 -2.35
N PRO A 89 -4.41 4.86 -2.12
CA PRO A 89 -3.42 4.41 -1.16
C PRO A 89 -4.04 4.14 0.22
N GLY A 90 -3.44 3.21 0.97
CA GLY A 90 -3.85 2.95 2.35
C GLY A 90 -3.42 4.09 3.28
N LEU A 91 -4.35 4.61 4.06
CA LEU A 91 -4.08 5.65 5.07
C LEU A 91 -3.81 4.99 6.43
N ALA A 92 -2.61 5.14 6.96
CA ALA A 92 -2.22 4.62 8.26
C ALA A 92 -1.99 5.77 9.24
N PHE A 93 -2.88 5.86 10.23
CA PHE A 93 -2.70 6.72 11.41
C PHE A 93 -2.54 5.84 12.65
N PRO A 94 -1.74 6.24 13.65
CA PRO A 94 -1.69 5.54 14.91
C PRO A 94 -3.10 5.42 15.52
N LEU A 95 -3.50 4.20 15.87
CA LEU A 95 -4.80 3.97 16.50
C LEU A 95 -4.71 4.39 17.97
N LEU A 96 -5.36 5.51 18.28
CA LEU A 96 -5.39 6.06 19.64
C LEU A 96 -6.01 5.05 20.60
N GLY A 97 -5.39 4.88 21.77
CA GLY A 97 -5.85 3.94 22.79
C GLY A 97 -5.43 2.49 22.60
N LEU A 98 -4.74 2.14 21.49
CA LEU A 98 -4.18 0.80 21.31
C LEU A 98 -2.70 0.75 21.68
N PRO A 99 -2.25 -0.32 22.36
CA PRO A 99 -0.84 -0.47 22.70
C PRO A 99 0.00 -0.63 21.41
N PRO A 100 1.24 -0.08 21.37
CA PRO A 100 2.09 -0.15 20.19
C PRO A 100 2.29 -1.56 19.59
N PRO A 101 2.44 -2.64 20.40
CA PRO A 101 2.54 -3.99 19.88
C PRO A 101 1.31 -4.42 19.08
N LEU A 102 0.11 -4.03 19.54
CA LEU A 102 -1.14 -4.34 18.84
C LEU A 102 -1.20 -3.59 17.50
N GLN A 103 -0.76 -2.33 17.46
CA GLN A 103 -0.73 -1.55 16.22
C GLN A 103 0.20 -2.17 15.16
N ALA A 104 1.28 -2.85 15.58
CA ALA A 104 2.18 -3.56 14.68
C ALA A 104 1.56 -4.83 14.08
N VAL A 105 0.82 -5.61 14.89
CA VAL A 105 0.27 -6.90 14.45
C VAL A 105 -1.01 -6.77 13.60
N ILE A 106 -1.76 -5.66 13.70
CA ILE A 106 -2.96 -5.43 12.88
C ILE A 106 -2.67 -5.05 11.41
N GLY A 107 -1.41 -5.08 10.98
CA GLY A 107 -1.06 -4.96 9.56
C GLY A 107 -1.20 -3.56 8.95
N THR A 108 -1.31 -2.51 9.77
CA THR A 108 -1.32 -1.10 9.33
C THR A 108 0.06 -0.62 8.84
N HIS A 109 1.12 -1.31 9.26
CA HIS A 109 2.51 -1.03 8.88
C HIS A 109 3.10 -2.21 8.10
N GLN A 110 4.16 -1.94 7.33
CA GLN A 110 4.93 -3.01 6.70
C GLN A 110 5.60 -3.84 7.79
N ILE A 111 5.24 -5.12 7.91
CA ILE A 111 5.79 -6.01 8.95
C ILE A 111 7.32 -6.06 8.93
N ALA A 112 7.93 -5.99 7.75
CA ALA A 112 9.38 -5.96 7.55
C ALA A 112 10.07 -4.69 8.08
N GLN A 113 9.32 -3.62 8.35
CA GLN A 113 9.84 -2.33 8.84
C GLN A 113 9.49 -2.08 10.31
N VAL A 114 8.82 -3.03 10.98
CA VAL A 114 8.50 -2.93 12.40
C VAL A 114 9.80 -2.99 13.22
N ARG A 115 10.07 -1.94 14.01
CA ARG A 115 11.31 -1.82 14.80
C ARG A 115 11.43 -2.84 15.92
N ASP A 116 10.30 -3.17 16.55
CA ASP A 116 10.22 -4.13 17.64
C ASP A 116 9.15 -5.20 17.34
N PRO A 117 9.48 -6.18 16.48
CA PRO A 117 8.56 -7.26 16.15
C PRO A 117 8.34 -8.22 17.32
N MET A 118 9.30 -8.33 18.24
CA MET A 118 9.25 -9.27 19.37
C MET A 118 8.15 -8.90 20.35
N SER A 119 7.92 -7.61 20.62
CA SER A 119 6.78 -7.18 21.41
C SER A 119 5.44 -7.57 20.77
N GLY A 120 5.33 -7.53 19.45
CA GLY A 120 4.15 -8.01 18.72
C GLY A 120 3.94 -9.52 18.90
N VAL A 121 5.01 -10.31 18.78
CA VAL A 121 4.98 -11.77 19.02
C VAL A 121 4.58 -12.07 20.47
N ALA A 122 5.16 -11.39 21.45
CA ALA A 122 4.81 -11.55 22.86
C ALA A 122 3.36 -11.17 23.16
N TYR A 123 2.86 -10.10 22.51
CA TYR A 123 1.45 -9.72 22.59
C TYR A 123 0.55 -10.84 22.04
N LEU A 124 0.88 -11.42 20.89
CA LEU A 124 0.11 -12.54 20.32
C LEU A 124 0.19 -13.79 21.21
N ALA A 125 1.37 -14.13 21.75
CA ALA A 125 1.56 -15.28 22.62
C ALA A 125 0.73 -15.19 23.92
N SER A 126 0.52 -13.99 24.46
CA SER A 126 -0.30 -13.80 25.66
C SER A 126 -1.81 -13.88 25.40
N HIS A 127 -2.25 -13.79 24.13
CA HIS A 127 -3.68 -13.77 23.75
C HIS A 127 -4.10 -14.96 22.89
N LEU A 128 -3.16 -15.67 22.28
CA LEU A 128 -3.40 -16.79 21.37
C LEU A 128 -2.56 -18.00 21.78
N PRO A 129 -3.09 -19.23 21.65
CA PRO A 129 -2.33 -20.45 21.95
C PRO A 129 -1.35 -20.77 20.81
N LEU A 130 -0.31 -19.95 20.65
CA LEU A 130 0.65 -20.06 19.54
C LEU A 130 1.34 -21.41 19.51
N GLU A 131 1.58 -22.03 20.68
CA GLU A 131 2.17 -23.36 20.79
C GLU A 131 1.31 -24.41 20.10
N ARG A 132 -0.02 -24.29 20.23
CA ARG A 132 -0.96 -25.21 19.57
C ARG A 132 -1.08 -24.92 18.09
N ILE A 133 -1.14 -23.64 17.70
CA ILE A 133 -1.29 -23.21 16.30
C ILE A 133 -0.07 -23.61 15.46
N TYR A 134 1.13 -23.46 16.04
CA TYR A 134 2.39 -23.73 15.36
C TYR A 134 3.02 -25.07 15.74
N HIS A 135 2.33 -25.89 16.53
CA HIS A 135 2.83 -27.18 17.03
C HIS A 135 4.22 -27.06 17.71
N LEU A 136 4.42 -25.98 18.47
CA LEU A 136 5.67 -25.72 19.16
C LEU A 136 5.79 -26.63 20.37
N ARG A 137 7.00 -27.16 20.58
CA ARG A 137 7.36 -27.83 21.82
C ARG A 137 8.09 -26.83 22.70
N PRO A 138 7.83 -26.81 24.02
CA PRO A 138 8.69 -26.10 24.95
C PRO A 138 10.13 -26.55 24.68
N VAL A 139 11.03 -25.58 24.58
CA VAL A 139 12.45 -25.90 24.58
C VAL A 139 12.74 -26.33 26.01
N ASP A 140 12.69 -27.63 26.26
CA ASP A 140 13.13 -28.20 27.53
C ASP A 140 14.53 -27.64 27.81
N SER A 141 14.73 -27.08 29.01
CA SER A 141 15.99 -26.42 29.38
C SER A 141 17.20 -27.37 29.36
N THR A 142 17.00 -28.66 29.10
CA THR A 142 18.03 -29.66 28.83
C THR A 142 17.42 -30.84 28.07
N ALA A 143 17.51 -30.89 26.73
CA ALA A 143 17.73 -32.12 25.95
C ALA A 143 17.49 -31.87 24.45
N ASP A 144 18.59 -31.92 23.72
CA ASP A 144 18.62 -32.17 22.28
C ASP A 144 18.25 -33.65 22.06
N ASP A 145 16.97 -33.97 21.81
CA ASP A 145 16.57 -35.31 21.34
C ASP A 145 15.69 -35.24 20.09
N PRO A 146 16.25 -35.53 18.90
CA PRO A 146 15.54 -35.45 17.64
C PRO A 146 14.89 -36.81 17.35
N LYS A 147 13.65 -37.03 17.81
CA LYS A 147 12.62 -37.92 17.19
C LYS A 147 11.41 -38.10 18.11
N VAL A 148 10.34 -37.37 17.85
CA VAL A 148 8.98 -37.87 18.14
C VAL A 148 8.12 -37.52 16.93
N PRO A 149 7.42 -38.49 16.30
CA PRO A 149 6.59 -38.19 15.15
C PRO A 149 5.41 -37.34 15.59
N VAL A 150 5.21 -36.21 14.92
CA VAL A 150 3.98 -35.42 15.06
C VAL A 150 2.86 -36.24 14.45
N GLU A 151 1.96 -36.77 15.27
CA GLU A 151 0.73 -37.40 14.75
C GLU A 151 -0.05 -36.33 13.97
N ARG A 152 -0.19 -36.58 12.68
CA ARG A 152 -0.99 -35.77 11.77
C ARG A 152 -2.46 -35.99 12.10
N LEU A 153 -3.19 -34.91 12.38
CA LEU A 153 -4.63 -34.85 12.22
C LEU A 153 -4.97 -34.76 10.72
#